data_AF-A0A835AZR3-F1
#
_entry.id   AF-A0A835AZR3-F1
#
_cell.length_a   1.000
_cell.length_b   1.000
_cell.length_c   1.000
_cell.angle_alpha   90.00
_cell.angle_beta   90.00
_cell.angle_gamma   90.00
#
_symmetry.space_group_name_H-M   'P 1'
#
loop_
_entity.id
_entity.type
_entity.pdbx_description
1 polymer ?
#
loop_
_entity_poly.entity_id
_entity_poly.type
_entity_poly.pdbx_seq_one_letter_code
_entity_poly.pdbx_strand_id
1 'polypeptide(L)'
;MAKELGQCPRVDDHDEIYFCDRCWRDYIQEAINNRGLGCLSLRCPEYRLCQAAVVRELVDMVDVAASYKVNYDWYALRSFVDDSGGRIRWCPGCSIHGVEFVGGGGAGDSLDVLCRCNHSFCWN
;
A
#
# COMPACT_ATOMS: atom_id res chain seq x y z
N MET A 1 -29.93 16.75 15.35
CA MET A 1 -29.62 17.21 13.98
C MET A 1 -29.32 15.98 13.14
N ALA A 2 -30.30 15.53 12.36
CA ALA A 2 -30.19 14.34 11.54
C ALA A 2 -29.30 14.65 10.32
N LYS A 3 -28.15 13.97 10.19
CA LYS A 3 -27.44 13.91 8.92
C LYS A 3 -28.17 12.88 8.06
N GLU A 4 -28.91 13.34 7.05
CA GLU A 4 -29.29 12.47 5.94
C GLU A 4 -27.98 11.99 5.27
N LEU A 5 -27.66 10.71 5.48
CA LEU A 5 -26.56 10.03 4.80
C LEU A 5 -27.02 9.71 3.38
N GLY A 6 -26.93 10.69 2.48
CA GLY A 6 -27.31 10.56 1.08
C GLY A 6 -26.58 9.40 0.39
N GLN A 7 -27.38 8.39 0.01
CA GLN A 7 -27.01 7.12 -0.61
C GLN A 7 -26.01 7.25 -1.77
N CYS A 8 -24.88 6.57 -1.60
CA CYS A 8 -24.06 6.03 -2.68
C CYS A 8 -23.97 4.52 -2.46
N PRO A 9 -23.81 3.72 -3.53
CA PRO A 9 -23.57 4.14 -4.92
C PRO A 9 -24.83 4.61 -5.68
N ARG A 10 -24.62 5.32 -6.80
CA ARG A 10 -25.66 5.61 -7.81
C ARG A 10 -25.50 4.62 -8.97
N VAL A 11 -26.63 4.13 -9.49
CA VAL A 11 -26.70 3.29 -10.69
C VAL A 11 -27.20 4.18 -11.83
N ASP A 12 -26.54 4.16 -12.99
CA ASP A 12 -27.01 4.88 -14.18
C ASP A 12 -27.91 4.01 -15.08
N ASP A 13 -28.42 4.59 -16.18
CA ASP A 13 -29.30 3.90 -17.13
C ASP A 13 -28.62 2.73 -17.89
N HIS A 14 -27.31 2.51 -17.69
CA HIS A 14 -26.51 1.45 -18.29
C HIS A 14 -26.04 0.38 -17.29
N ASP A 15 -26.60 0.36 -16.08
CA ASP A 15 -26.20 -0.52 -14.97
C ASP A 15 -24.75 -0.29 -14.49
N GLU A 16 -24.15 0.87 -14.81
CA GLU A 16 -22.83 1.25 -14.32
C GLU A 16 -22.94 1.89 -12.93
N ILE A 17 -22.06 1.46 -12.02
CA ILE A 17 -22.09 1.85 -10.61
C ILE A 17 -21.05 2.93 -10.36
N TYR A 18 -21.54 4.14 -10.08
CA TYR A 18 -20.72 5.31 -9.83
C TYR A 18 -20.66 5.61 -8.33
N PHE A 19 -19.43 5.74 -7.84
CA PHE A 19 -19.12 6.21 -6.49
C PHE A 19 -18.62 7.65 -6.57
N CYS A 20 -19.16 8.53 -5.74
CA CYS A 20 -18.66 9.91 -5.65
C CYS A 20 -17.30 9.97 -4.93
N ASP A 21 -16.60 11.10 -5.08
CA ASP A 21 -15.30 11.34 -4.45
C ASP A 21 -15.28 11.11 -2.94
N ARG A 22 -16.37 11.46 -2.25
CA ARG A 22 -16.51 11.22 -0.80
C ARG A 22 -16.52 9.72 -0.48
N CYS A 23 -17.24 8.91 -1.25
CA CYS A 23 -17.32 7.48 -1.01
C CYS A 23 -15.99 6.78 -1.32
N TRP A 24 -15.31 7.19 -2.39
CA TRP A 24 -13.96 6.72 -2.66
C TRP A 24 -12.99 7.10 -1.54
N ARG A 25 -13.06 8.34 -1.05
CA ARG A 25 -12.26 8.83 0.08
C ARG A 25 -12.46 7.99 1.33
N ASP A 26 -13.72 7.83 1.75
CA ASP A 26 -14.06 7.08 2.96
C ASP A 26 -13.64 5.61 2.84
N TYR A 27 -13.87 4.99 1.67
CA TYR A 27 -13.50 3.61 1.39
C TYR A 27 -11.97 3.37 1.44
N ILE A 28 -11.20 4.23 0.77
CA ILE A 28 -9.74 4.12 0.74
C ILE A 28 -9.15 4.46 2.10
N GLN A 29 -9.66 5.47 2.79
CA GLN A 29 -9.19 5.86 4.11
C GLN A 29 -9.44 4.76 5.16
N GLU A 30 -10.60 4.12 5.14
CA GLU A 30 -10.90 2.95 5.98
C GLU A 30 -9.89 1.84 5.74
N ALA A 31 -9.64 1.51 4.48
CA ALA A 31 -8.73 0.44 4.13
C ALA A 31 -7.30 0.71 4.61
N ILE A 32 -6.79 1.93 4.39
CA ILE A 32 -5.45 2.32 4.86
C ILE A 32 -5.39 2.27 6.39
N ASN A 33 -6.42 2.77 7.09
CA ASN A 33 -6.40 2.88 8.54
C ASN A 33 -6.54 1.55 9.26
N ASN A 34 -7.40 0.66 8.74
CA ASN A 34 -7.86 -0.51 9.48
C ASN A 34 -7.34 -1.83 8.89
N ARG A 35 -6.98 -1.88 7.60
CA ARG A 35 -6.55 -3.11 6.92
C ARG A 35 -5.04 -3.20 6.71
N GLY A 36 -4.30 -2.10 6.91
CA GLY A 36 -2.84 -2.06 6.74
C GLY A 36 -2.43 -2.48 5.32
N LEU A 37 -1.53 -3.46 5.19
CA LEU A 37 -1.11 -4.04 3.89
C LEU A 37 -2.30 -4.51 3.02
N GLY A 38 -3.43 -4.88 3.62
CA GLY A 38 -4.64 -5.25 2.90
C GLY A 38 -5.20 -4.14 2.01
N CYS A 39 -4.84 -2.87 2.25
CA CYS A 39 -5.23 -1.75 1.38
C CYS A 39 -4.65 -1.85 -0.04
N LEU A 40 -3.54 -2.57 -0.23
CA LEU A 40 -2.91 -2.80 -1.54
C LEU A 40 -3.69 -3.79 -2.41
N SER A 41 -4.58 -4.57 -1.80
CA SER A 41 -5.43 -5.56 -2.46
C SER A 41 -6.87 -5.06 -2.62
N LEU A 42 -7.12 -3.76 -2.48
CA LEU A 42 -8.46 -3.20 -2.64
C LEU A 42 -9.01 -3.48 -4.05
N ARG A 43 -10.32 -3.74 -4.07
CA ARG A 43 -11.11 -3.96 -5.27
C ARG A 43 -12.19 -2.89 -5.36
N CYS A 44 -12.83 -2.82 -6.51
CA CYS A 44 -14.04 -2.04 -6.67
C CYS A 44 -15.00 -2.34 -5.50
N PRO A 45 -15.58 -1.31 -4.84
CA PRO A 45 -16.53 -1.52 -3.76
C PRO A 45 -17.82 -2.23 -4.21
N GLU A 46 -18.03 -2.38 -5.52
CA GLU A 46 -19.14 -3.16 -6.05
C GLU A 46 -18.87 -4.67 -5.94
N TYR A 47 -19.46 -5.28 -4.91
CA TYR A 47 -19.18 -6.64 -4.49
C TYR A 47 -19.66 -7.73 -5.45
N ARG A 48 -20.64 -7.48 -6.34
CA ARG A 48 -21.29 -8.57 -7.10
C ARG A 48 -20.73 -8.82 -8.49
N LEU A 49 -20.18 -7.81 -9.16
CA LEU A 49 -19.79 -7.91 -10.57
C LEU A 49 -18.39 -7.38 -10.86
N CYS A 50 -17.84 -6.54 -9.99
CA CYS A 50 -16.58 -5.87 -10.26
C CYS A 50 -15.45 -6.42 -9.40
N GLN A 51 -14.44 -6.99 -10.07
CA GLN A 51 -13.19 -7.43 -9.45
C GLN A 51 -12.01 -6.53 -9.85
N ALA A 52 -12.30 -5.34 -10.39
CA ALA A 52 -11.26 -4.39 -10.78
C ALA A 52 -10.43 -3.98 -9.56
N ALA A 53 -9.11 -3.96 -9.73
CA ALA A 53 -8.19 -3.48 -8.71
C ALA A 53 -8.33 -1.96 -8.55
N VAL A 54 -8.28 -1.48 -7.31
CA VAL A 54 -8.06 -0.07 -7.04
C VAL A 54 -6.58 0.20 -7.28
N VAL A 55 -6.28 0.90 -8.37
CA VAL A 55 -4.91 1.26 -8.75
C VAL A 55 -4.42 2.48 -7.97
N ARG A 56 -3.09 2.64 -7.90
CA ARG A 56 -2.44 3.74 -7.17
C ARG A 56 -2.92 5.11 -7.64
N GLU A 57 -3.14 5.27 -8.94
CA GLU A 57 -3.62 6.52 -9.53
C GLU A 57 -4.95 6.96 -8.91
N LEU A 58 -5.86 6.02 -8.61
CA LEU A 58 -7.12 6.35 -7.94
C LEU A 58 -6.90 6.77 -6.49
N VAL A 59 -5.97 6.11 -5.78
CA VAL A 59 -5.59 6.48 -4.40
C VAL A 59 -5.00 7.89 -4.36
N ASP A 60 -4.19 8.25 -5.36
CA ASP A 60 -3.55 9.56 -5.46
C ASP A 60 -4.54 10.67 -5.84
N MET A 61 -5.50 10.38 -6.72
CA MET A 61 -6.56 11.32 -7.14
C MET A 61 -7.52 11.69 -6.01
N VAL A 62 -7.78 10.76 -5.09
CA VAL A 62 -8.76 10.98 -4.01
C VAL A 62 -8.15 11.86 -2.91
N ASP A 63 -8.95 12.83 -2.46
CA ASP A 63 -8.56 13.81 -1.44
C ASP A 63 -8.59 13.20 -0.02
N VAL A 64 -7.69 12.25 0.24
CA VAL A 64 -7.36 11.77 1.59
C VAL A 64 -6.23 12.61 2.19
N ALA A 65 -6.23 12.76 3.52
CA ALA A 65 -5.19 13.51 4.23
C ALA A 65 -3.79 12.91 3.97
N ALA A 66 -2.77 13.76 3.92
CA ALA A 66 -1.40 13.36 3.55
C ALA A 66 -0.83 12.23 4.42
N SER A 67 -1.20 12.17 5.71
CA SER A 67 -0.79 11.08 6.61
C SER A 67 -1.25 9.70 6.14
N TYR A 68 -2.43 9.59 5.53
CA TYR A 68 -2.91 8.34 4.94
C TYR A 68 -2.12 7.96 3.69
N LYS A 69 -1.76 8.94 2.84
CA LYS A 69 -0.91 8.68 1.67
C LYS A 69 0.48 8.18 2.08
N VAL A 70 1.07 8.77 3.12
CA VAL A 70 2.34 8.28 3.70
C VAL A 70 2.22 6.82 4.18
N ASN A 71 1.11 6.45 4.84
CA ASN A 71 0.89 5.06 5.25
C ASN A 71 0.73 4.12 4.06
N TYR A 72 -0.02 4.53 3.02
CA TYR A 72 -0.17 3.75 1.80
C TYR A 72 1.17 3.50 1.10
N ASP A 73 2.01 4.53 0.98
CA ASP A 73 3.36 4.41 0.42
C ASP A 73 4.26 3.51 1.26
N TRP A 74 4.16 3.62 2.58
CA TRP A 74 4.88 2.75 3.49
C TRP A 74 4.46 1.28 3.34
N TYR A 75 3.15 1.01 3.24
CA TYR A 75 2.63 -0.33 2.97
C TYR A 75 3.10 -0.87 1.62
N ALA A 76 3.05 -0.06 0.56
CA ALA A 76 3.51 -0.46 -0.76
C ALA A 76 5.01 -0.81 -0.76
N LEU A 77 5.83 0.02 -0.11
CA LEU A 77 7.26 -0.25 0.04
C LEU A 77 7.52 -1.52 0.85
N ARG A 78 6.75 -1.74 1.94
CA ARG A 78 6.82 -2.96 2.74
C ARG A 78 6.53 -4.21 1.93
N SER A 79 5.43 -4.22 1.18
CA SER A 79 5.09 -5.34 0.29
C SER A 79 6.21 -5.60 -0.73
N PHE A 80 6.74 -4.56 -1.36
CA PHE A 80 7.82 -4.70 -2.35
C PHE A 80 9.08 -5.35 -1.77
N VAL A 81 9.47 -4.99 -0.54
CA VAL A 81 10.63 -5.61 0.12
C VAL A 81 10.32 -7.06 0.51
N ASP A 82 9.14 -7.32 1.06
CA ASP A 82 8.73 -8.66 1.49
C ASP A 82 8.61 -9.61 0.27
N ASP A 83 8.16 -9.12 -0.88
CA ASP A 83 8.03 -9.86 -2.14
C ASP A 83 9.35 -10.01 -2.93
N SER A 84 10.45 -9.38 -2.45
CA SER A 84 11.74 -9.37 -3.17
C SER A 84 12.47 -10.73 -3.21
N GLY A 85 11.91 -11.76 -2.57
CA GLY A 85 12.55 -13.08 -2.45
C GLY A 85 13.84 -13.05 -1.62
N GLY A 86 13.97 -12.06 -0.72
CA GLY A 86 15.15 -11.87 0.12
C GLY A 86 16.30 -11.09 -0.53
N ARG A 87 16.14 -10.63 -1.79
CA ARG A 87 17.10 -9.71 -2.44
C ARG A 87 17.16 -8.35 -1.76
N ILE A 88 16.06 -7.92 -1.14
CA ILE A 88 15.96 -6.68 -0.39
C ILE A 88 15.62 -7.03 1.05
N ARG A 89 16.29 -6.39 2.01
CA ARG A 89 16.03 -6.58 3.44
C ARG A 89 15.94 -5.24 4.16
N TRP A 90 15.09 -5.19 5.17
CA TRP A 90 15.03 -4.07 6.09
C TRP A 90 16.29 -4.01 6.96
N CYS A 91 16.87 -2.83 7.12
CA CYS A 91 17.92 -2.62 8.12
C CYS A 91 17.35 -2.88 9.53
N PRO A 92 17.92 -3.82 10.31
CA PRO A 92 17.39 -4.17 11.62
C PRO A 92 17.52 -3.06 12.66
N GLY A 93 18.42 -2.09 12.44
CA GLY A 93 18.61 -0.96 13.36
C GLY A 93 17.55 0.13 13.26
N CYS A 94 17.13 0.50 12.04
CA CYS A 94 16.19 1.60 11.83
C CYS A 94 14.84 1.18 11.27
N SER A 95 14.72 -0.02 10.68
CA SER A 95 13.51 -0.56 10.07
C SER A 95 12.85 0.30 8.98
N ILE A 96 13.47 1.41 8.55
CA ILE A 96 12.95 2.35 7.53
C ILE A 96 13.76 2.36 6.23
N HIS A 97 14.99 1.85 6.26
CA HIS A 97 15.83 1.72 5.07
C HIS A 97 15.83 0.26 4.61
N GLY A 98 15.46 0.05 3.34
CA GLY A 98 15.69 -1.20 2.63
C GLY A 98 17.11 -1.21 2.02
N VAL A 99 17.79 -2.34 2.12
CA VAL A 99 19.07 -2.58 1.46
C VAL A 99 18.87 -3.67 0.42
N GLU A 100 19.23 -3.38 -0.83
CA GLU A 100 19.18 -4.34 -1.94
C GLU A 100 20.56 -4.92 -2.20
N PHE A 101 20.63 -6.24 -2.34
CA PHE A 101 21.82 -6.94 -2.77
C PHE A 101 21.91 -6.97 -4.30
N VAL A 102 22.96 -6.36 -4.85
CA VAL A 102 23.20 -6.23 -6.31
C VAL A 102 24.31 -7.18 -6.79
N GLY A 103 24.70 -8.19 -5.99
CA GLY A 103 25.82 -9.09 -6.28
C GLY A 103 25.43 -10.41 -6.95
N GLY A 104 26.37 -11.00 -7.70
CA GLY A 104 26.34 -12.37 -8.24
C GLY A 104 27.21 -13.36 -7.45
N GLY A 105 27.42 -13.12 -6.16
CA GLY A 105 28.19 -14.00 -5.27
C GLY A 105 27.39 -15.24 -4.90
N GLY A 106 28.03 -16.41 -4.97
CA GLY A 106 27.40 -17.70 -4.67
C GLY A 106 26.83 -17.77 -3.25
N ALA A 107 25.85 -18.65 -3.08
CA ALA A 107 25.23 -18.96 -1.78
C ALA A 107 26.30 -19.44 -0.79
N GLY A 108 26.86 -18.56 0.03
CA GLY A 108 27.85 -18.93 1.04
C GLY A 108 28.63 -17.79 1.71
N ASP A 109 28.76 -16.63 1.05
CA ASP A 109 29.58 -15.54 1.60
C ASP A 109 28.72 -14.54 2.38
N SER A 110 28.90 -14.50 3.70
CA SER A 110 28.29 -13.47 4.55
C SER A 110 28.96 -12.12 4.29
N LEU A 111 28.17 -11.09 4.01
CA LEU A 111 28.68 -9.75 3.70
C LEU A 111 28.24 -8.73 4.75
N ASP A 112 29.17 -7.90 5.21
CA ASP A 112 28.82 -6.81 6.13
C ASP A 112 28.19 -5.64 5.37
N VAL A 113 27.04 -5.20 5.87
CA VAL A 113 26.27 -4.07 5.33
C VAL A 113 26.30 -2.94 6.34
N LEU A 114 26.76 -1.77 5.92
CA LEU A 114 26.64 -0.53 6.68
C LEU A 114 25.44 0.28 6.18
N CYS A 115 24.40 0.38 6.98
CA CYS A 115 23.24 1.20 6.67
C CYS A 115 23.54 2.69 6.88
N ARG A 116 22.84 3.57 6.15
CA ARG A 116 22.89 5.04 6.34
C ARG A 116 22.54 5.50 7.76
N CYS A 117 21.82 4.68 8.54
CA CYS A 117 21.57 4.94 9.96
C CYS A 117 22.77 4.58 10.86
N ASN A 118 23.94 4.30 10.28
CA ASN A 118 25.17 3.89 10.95
C ASN A 118 25.08 2.54 11.69
N HIS A 119 24.08 1.72 11.37
CA HIS A 119 23.97 0.36 11.88
C HIS A 119 24.64 -0.62 10.92
N SER A 120 25.54 -1.44 11.45
CA SER A 120 26.20 -2.54 10.72
C SER A 120 25.51 -3.86 11.01
N PHE A 121 25.23 -4.66 9.97
CA PHE A 121 24.68 -6.00 10.11
C PHE A 121 25.19 -6.93 9.00
N CYS A 122 25.18 -8.23 9.25
CA CYS A 122 25.61 -9.21 8.25
C CYS A 122 24.44 -9.62 7.35
N TRP A 123 24.71 -9.73 6.06
CA TRP A 123 23.84 -10.32 5.05
C TRP A 123 24.14 -11.82 4.95
N ASN A 124 23.13 -12.67 5.20
CA ASN A 124 23.21 -14.15 5.13
C ASN A 124 22.05 -14.68 4.29
#